data_AF-B2FZ30-F1
#
_entry.id   AF-B2FZ30-F1
#
_cell.length_a   1.000
_cell.length_b   1.000
_cell.length_c   1.000
_cell.angle_alpha   90.00
_cell.angle_beta   90.00
_cell.angle_gamma   90.00
#
_symmetry.space_group_name_H-M   'P 1'
#
loop_
_entity.id
_entity.type
_entity.pdbx_description
1 polymer ?
#
loop_
_entity_poly.entity_id
_entity_poly.type
_entity_poly.pdbx_seq_one_letter_code
_entity_poly.pdbx_strand_id
1 'polypeptide(L)'
;MAKLDYLQYKLLEMDFVMKEHSEGIGQNQAHLEKVFGSMLWAISRLDQAVGNNLTALQSQSWKILSRQTICSNHDQMRSELFSLAPRQGLAPNARSLFELQGMRHKGPFESCRDEPSKMSGKYLLRASNDVEPFPAHCEQTKFGGGWLVIQHRFKGAL
;
A
#
# COMPACT_ATOMS: atom_id res chain seq x y z
N MET A 1 -96.63 0.01 22.35
CA MET A 1 -95.75 1.18 22.52
C MET A 1 -94.38 0.78 23.04
N ALA A 2 -94.23 0.14 24.21
CA ALA A 2 -92.94 -0.20 24.82
C ALA A 2 -91.86 -0.88 23.95
N LYS A 3 -92.23 -1.72 22.97
CA LYS A 3 -91.25 -2.42 22.10
C LYS A 3 -90.56 -1.49 21.09
N LEU A 4 -91.25 -0.44 20.65
CA LEU A 4 -90.69 0.57 19.73
C LEU A 4 -89.72 1.48 20.49
N ASP A 5 -90.10 1.92 21.69
CA ASP A 5 -89.26 2.76 22.56
C ASP A 5 -87.96 2.05 22.96
N TYR A 6 -88.03 0.74 23.24
CA TYR A 6 -86.84 -0.07 23.52
C TYR A 6 -85.86 -0.12 22.33
N LEU A 7 -86.37 -0.24 21.11
CA LEU A 7 -85.54 -0.26 19.91
C LEU A 7 -84.91 1.11 19.64
N GLN A 8 -85.64 2.20 19.87
CA GLN A 8 -85.10 3.56 19.79
C GLN A 8 -83.97 3.78 20.79
N TYR A 9 -84.15 3.33 22.04
CA TYR A 9 -83.09 3.39 23.06
C TYR A 9 -81.83 2.62 22.64
N LYS A 10 -81.99 1.38 22.14
CA LYS A 10 -80.85 0.56 21.67
C LYS A 10 -80.11 1.18 20.49
N LEU A 11 -80.83 1.82 19.56
CA LEU A 11 -80.23 2.59 18.48
C LEU A 11 -79.39 3.76 19.01
N LEU A 12 -79.89 4.48 20.02
CA LEU A 12 -79.18 5.58 20.65
C LEU A 12 -77.90 5.11 21.39
N GLU A 13 -78.01 4.00 22.13
CA GLU A 13 -76.87 3.39 22.82
C GLU A 13 -75.78 2.97 21.83
N MET A 14 -76.17 2.34 20.71
CA MET A 14 -75.22 1.90 19.69
C MET A 14 -74.58 3.09 18.95
N ASP A 15 -75.33 4.16 18.68
CA ASP A 15 -74.80 5.40 18.09
C ASP A 15 -73.74 6.05 19.01
N PHE A 16 -74.00 6.09 20.31
CA PHE A 16 -73.04 6.60 21.29
C PHE A 16 -71.76 5.78 21.32
N VAL A 17 -71.86 4.44 21.40
CA VAL A 17 -70.69 3.54 21.39
C VAL A 17 -69.91 3.67 20.09
N MET A 18 -70.58 3.78 18.94
CA MET A 18 -69.90 4.00 17.66
C MET A 18 -69.16 5.33 17.64
N LYS A 19 -69.73 6.39 18.22
CA LYS A 19 -69.10 7.70 18.29
C LYS A 19 -67.86 7.69 19.19
N GLU A 20 -67.96 7.09 20.37
CA GLU A 20 -66.83 6.93 21.29
C GLU A 20 -65.71 6.10 20.64
N HIS A 21 -66.05 4.99 19.98
CA HIS A 21 -65.08 4.18 19.24
C HIS A 21 -64.44 4.96 18.08
N SER A 22 -65.22 5.76 17.35
CA SER A 22 -64.70 6.61 16.27
C SER A 22 -63.75 7.69 16.80
N GLU A 23 -64.04 8.28 17.95
CA GLU A 23 -63.14 9.23 18.62
C GLU A 23 -61.85 8.53 19.07
N GLY A 24 -61.96 7.32 19.63
CA GLY A 24 -60.80 6.50 19.99
C GLY A 24 -59.91 6.14 18.79
N ILE A 25 -60.50 5.78 17.64
CA ILE A 25 -59.75 5.57 16.40
C ILE A 25 -59.03 6.85 15.98
N GLY A 26 -59.72 8.00 16.00
CA GLY A 26 -59.14 9.29 15.62
C GLY A 26 -57.93 9.66 16.50
N GLN A 27 -58.04 9.47 17.81
CA GLN A 27 -56.94 9.71 18.75
C GLN A 27 -55.76 8.77 18.49
N ASN A 28 -56.02 7.48 18.28
CA ASN A 28 -54.97 6.50 17.98
C ASN A 28 -54.27 6.80 16.66
N GLN A 29 -55.01 7.21 15.62
CA GLN A 29 -54.44 7.63 14.35
C GLN A 29 -53.56 8.88 14.50
N ALA A 30 -54.04 9.90 15.22
CA ALA A 30 -53.25 11.11 15.49
C ALA A 30 -51.97 10.79 16.28
N HIS A 31 -52.06 9.89 17.26
CA HIS A 31 -50.89 9.41 18.00
C HIS A 31 -49.91 8.68 17.07
N LEU A 32 -50.41 7.81 16.20
CA LEU A 32 -49.60 7.07 15.23
C LEU A 32 -48.87 8.02 14.26
N GLU A 33 -49.55 9.02 13.73
CA GLU A 33 -48.96 10.06 12.87
C GLU A 33 -47.84 10.83 13.58
N LYS A 34 -48.05 11.18 14.86
CA LYS A 34 -47.03 11.85 15.68
C LYS A 34 -45.79 10.96 15.90
N VAL A 35 -45.99 9.67 16.17
CA VAL A 35 -44.89 8.71 16.34
C VAL A 35 -44.12 8.56 15.03
N PHE A 36 -44.81 8.37 13.90
CA PHE A 36 -44.16 8.30 12.59
C PHE A 36 -43.38 9.57 12.25
N GLY A 37 -43.95 10.74 12.54
CA GLY A 37 -43.25 12.01 12.40
C GLY A 37 -41.95 12.02 13.21
N SER A 38 -42.01 11.66 14.49
CA SER A 38 -40.81 11.62 15.35
C SER A 38 -39.75 10.63 14.85
N MET A 39 -40.18 9.49 14.30
CA MET A 39 -39.29 8.47 13.76
C MET A 39 -38.62 8.94 12.46
N LEU A 40 -39.36 9.57 11.55
CA LEU A 40 -38.82 10.18 10.33
C LEU A 40 -37.76 11.26 10.66
N TRP A 41 -38.03 12.08 11.67
CA TRP A 41 -37.06 13.06 12.17
C TRP A 41 -35.78 12.41 12.70
N ALA A 42 -35.90 11.32 13.48
CA ALA A 42 -34.75 10.58 13.98
C ALA A 42 -33.93 9.94 12.85
N ILE A 43 -34.59 9.38 11.83
CA ILE A 43 -33.95 8.78 10.66
C ILE A 43 -33.18 9.84 9.87
N SER A 44 -33.80 10.99 9.57
CA SER A 44 -33.13 12.08 8.84
C SER A 44 -31.90 12.59 9.58
N ARG A 45 -31.97 12.70 10.91
CA ARG A 45 -30.81 13.10 11.73
C ARG A 45 -29.69 12.07 11.71
N LEU A 46 -30.04 10.78 11.74
CA LEU A 46 -29.06 9.69 11.65
C LEU A 46 -28.37 9.70 10.28
N ASP A 47 -29.14 9.82 9.20
CA ASP A 47 -28.63 9.90 7.83
C ASP A 47 -27.62 11.05 7.66
N GLN A 48 -27.97 12.23 8.17
CA GLN A 48 -27.06 13.39 8.16
C GLN A 48 -25.79 13.15 8.98
N ALA A 49 -25.90 12.57 10.18
CA ALA A 49 -24.75 12.28 11.02
C ALA A 49 -23.81 11.24 10.37
N VAL A 50 -24.36 10.20 9.76
CA VAL A 50 -23.60 9.19 9.02
C VAL A 50 -22.92 9.83 7.80
N GLY A 51 -23.63 10.65 7.04
CA GLY A 51 -23.08 11.37 5.88
C GLY A 51 -21.91 12.30 6.24
N ASN A 52 -22.05 13.07 7.33
CA ASN A 52 -21.01 13.95 7.83
C ASN A 52 -19.77 13.17 8.30
N ASN A 53 -19.97 12.10 9.08
CA ASN A 53 -18.89 11.25 9.58
C ASN A 53 -18.15 10.54 8.43
N LEU A 54 -18.88 10.04 7.43
CA LEU A 54 -18.28 9.39 6.26
C LEU A 54 -17.45 10.38 5.44
N THR A 55 -17.95 11.61 5.24
CA THR A 55 -17.23 12.68 4.55
C THR A 55 -15.97 13.09 5.31
N ALA A 56 -16.04 13.19 6.64
CA ALA A 56 -14.88 13.48 7.48
C ALA A 56 -13.83 12.37 7.40
N LEU A 57 -14.26 11.10 7.49
CA LEU A 57 -13.39 9.94 7.36
C LEU A 57 -12.74 9.88 5.96
N GLN A 58 -13.50 10.13 4.91
CA GLN A 58 -13.00 10.20 3.54
C GLN A 58 -11.95 11.32 3.41
N SER A 59 -12.22 12.51 3.94
CA SER A 59 -11.26 13.64 3.94
C SER A 59 -9.96 13.29 4.70
N GLN A 60 -10.06 12.66 5.87
CA GLN A 60 -8.89 12.21 6.62
C GLN A 60 -8.11 11.14 5.88
N SER A 61 -8.79 10.14 5.30
CA SER A 61 -8.19 9.09 4.49
C SER A 61 -7.41 9.69 3.31
N TRP A 62 -8.00 10.66 2.59
CA TRP A 62 -7.32 11.39 1.51
C TRP A 62 -6.07 12.13 1.99
N LYS A 63 -6.09 12.74 3.18
CA LYS A 63 -4.90 13.40 3.76
C LYS A 63 -3.80 12.40 4.10
N ILE A 64 -4.16 11.22 4.60
CA ILE A 64 -3.18 10.15 4.89
C ILE A 64 -2.59 9.63 3.58
N LEU A 65 -3.44 9.34 2.60
CA LEU A 65 -3.01 8.86 1.29
C LEU A 65 -2.12 9.89 0.59
N SER A 66 -2.49 11.17 0.58
CA SER A 66 -1.66 12.22 -0.03
C SER A 66 -0.30 12.36 0.67
N ARG A 67 -0.25 12.26 2.00
CA ARG A 67 1.03 12.19 2.74
C ARG A 67 1.84 10.96 2.36
N GLN A 68 1.23 9.79 2.20
CA GLN A 68 1.93 8.59 1.75
C GLN A 68 2.43 8.71 0.31
N THR A 69 1.66 9.31 -0.60
CA THR A 69 2.10 9.59 -1.98
C THR A 69 3.26 10.58 -2.02
N ILE A 70 3.26 11.60 -1.16
CA ILE A 70 4.36 12.56 -1.04
C ILE A 70 5.61 11.91 -0.42
N CYS A 71 5.45 11.10 0.64
CA CYS A 71 6.55 10.40 1.30
C CYS A 71 7.05 9.16 0.53
N SER A 72 6.26 8.65 -0.42
CA SER A 72 6.55 7.46 -1.22
C SER A 72 6.42 7.76 -2.71
N ASN A 73 6.84 8.95 -3.18
CA ASN A 73 7.16 9.09 -4.60
C ASN A 73 8.41 8.24 -4.85
N HIS A 74 8.18 6.93 -4.99
CA HIS A 74 9.21 5.92 -5.12
C HIS A 74 10.09 6.23 -6.33
N ASP A 75 9.57 6.92 -7.36
CA ASP A 75 10.37 7.37 -8.50
C ASP A 75 11.28 8.55 -8.16
N GLN A 76 10.84 9.49 -7.33
CA GLN A 76 11.69 10.58 -6.84
C GLN A 76 12.71 10.05 -5.83
N MET A 77 12.31 9.21 -4.87
CA MET A 77 13.24 8.55 -3.96
C MET A 77 14.23 7.66 -4.71
N ARG A 78 13.79 6.94 -5.75
CA ARG A 78 14.65 6.12 -6.62
C ARG A 78 15.57 7.00 -7.46
N SER A 79 15.10 8.14 -7.97
CA SER A 79 15.92 9.13 -8.67
C SER A 79 16.97 9.75 -7.76
N GLU A 80 16.58 10.16 -6.55
CA GLU A 80 17.47 10.65 -5.50
C GLU A 80 18.48 9.57 -5.09
N LEU A 81 18.05 8.31 -4.90
CA LEU A 81 18.93 7.17 -4.62
C LEU A 81 19.91 6.91 -5.78
N PHE A 82 19.46 7.05 -7.03
CA PHE A 82 20.34 6.97 -8.21
C PHE A 82 21.23 8.21 -8.39
N SER A 83 20.87 9.36 -7.80
CA SER A 83 21.69 10.57 -7.77
C SER A 83 22.73 10.52 -6.65
N LEU A 84 22.41 9.84 -5.55
CA LEU A 84 23.29 9.47 -4.45
C LEU A 84 24.15 8.25 -4.81
N ALA A 85 23.76 7.47 -5.84
CA ALA A 85 24.64 6.48 -6.43
C ALA A 85 25.90 7.23 -6.89
N PRO A 86 27.08 6.86 -6.38
CA PRO A 86 28.24 7.74 -6.39
C PRO A 86 28.65 8.08 -7.81
N ARG A 87 28.26 9.28 -8.25
CA ARG A 87 28.78 9.92 -9.46
C ARG A 87 30.21 10.33 -9.14
N GLN A 88 31.13 9.44 -9.48
CA GLN A 88 32.58 9.66 -9.46
C GLN A 88 33.08 10.25 -8.14
N GLY A 89 33.32 9.38 -7.16
CA GLY A 89 34.01 9.80 -5.94
C GLY A 89 33.77 8.93 -4.71
N LEU A 90 33.51 7.64 -4.87
CA LEU A 90 33.74 6.72 -3.75
C LEU A 90 35.23 6.77 -3.44
N ALA A 91 35.57 7.01 -2.18
CA ALA A 91 36.93 6.76 -1.70
C ALA A 91 37.35 5.36 -2.18
N PRO A 92 38.63 5.14 -2.60
CA PRO A 92 39.06 3.92 -3.29
C PRO A 92 38.61 2.61 -2.60
N ASN A 93 38.55 2.65 -1.27
CA ASN A 93 38.11 1.60 -0.36
C ASN A 93 36.59 1.29 -0.39
N ALA A 94 35.73 2.25 -0.74
CA ALA A 94 34.28 2.03 -0.80
C ALA A 94 33.82 1.43 -2.14
N ARG A 95 34.57 1.64 -3.24
CA ARG A 95 34.40 0.86 -4.50
C ARG A 95 34.72 -0.61 -4.29
N SER A 96 35.76 -0.88 -3.50
CA SER A 96 36.23 -2.23 -3.17
C SER A 96 35.12 -3.08 -2.55
N LEU A 97 34.33 -2.56 -1.60
CA LEU A 97 33.31 -3.35 -0.90
C LEU A 97 32.16 -3.83 -1.80
N PHE A 98 31.62 -2.97 -2.67
CA PHE A 98 30.55 -3.35 -3.59
C PHE A 98 31.06 -4.24 -4.74
N GLU A 99 32.27 -3.98 -5.26
CA GLU A 99 32.92 -4.89 -6.22
C GLU A 99 33.19 -6.26 -5.56
N LEU A 100 33.72 -6.32 -4.33
CA LEU A 100 33.98 -7.56 -3.59
C LEU A 100 32.69 -8.37 -3.33
N GLN A 101 31.57 -7.70 -3.03
CA GLN A 101 30.29 -8.38 -2.81
C GLN A 101 29.74 -9.03 -4.09
N GLY A 102 29.91 -8.39 -5.25
CA GLY A 102 29.59 -8.96 -6.56
C GLY A 102 30.60 -10.02 -7.05
N MET A 103 31.79 -10.08 -6.45
CA MET A 103 32.86 -11.02 -6.79
C MET A 103 32.85 -12.30 -5.93
N ARG A 104 31.92 -12.44 -4.96
CA ARG A 104 31.79 -13.66 -4.13
C ARG A 104 31.62 -14.95 -4.94
N HIS A 105 31.06 -14.87 -6.14
CA HIS A 105 30.87 -16.01 -7.06
C HIS A 105 31.97 -16.11 -8.14
N LYS A 106 32.98 -15.24 -8.08
CA LYS A 106 34.04 -15.09 -9.09
C LYS A 106 35.44 -15.36 -8.52
N GLY A 107 35.52 -16.16 -7.46
CA GLY A 107 36.76 -16.58 -6.82
C GLY A 107 36.59 -16.77 -5.30
N PRO A 108 37.68 -16.90 -4.55
CA PRO A 108 39.06 -16.80 -5.03
C PRO A 108 39.50 -18.04 -5.82
N PHE A 109 40.09 -17.84 -7.00
CA PHE A 109 40.76 -18.88 -7.77
C PHE A 109 42.28 -18.79 -7.62
N GLU A 110 43.00 -19.89 -7.77
CA GLU A 110 44.48 -19.88 -7.69
C GLU A 110 45.09 -19.12 -8.89
N SER A 111 44.52 -19.30 -10.08
CA SER A 111 44.92 -18.57 -11.28
C SER A 111 43.74 -18.33 -12.24
N CYS A 112 43.96 -17.49 -13.26
CA CYS A 112 43.00 -17.33 -14.35
C CYS A 112 42.74 -18.63 -15.12
N ARG A 113 43.64 -19.61 -15.07
CA ARG A 113 43.40 -20.90 -15.73
C ARG A 113 42.35 -21.74 -15.00
N ASP A 114 42.27 -21.58 -13.68
CA ASP A 114 41.41 -22.37 -12.79
C ASP A 114 39.99 -21.81 -12.69
N GLU A 115 39.78 -20.62 -13.24
CA GLU A 115 38.46 -20.01 -13.41
C GLU A 115 37.59 -20.90 -14.34
N PRO A 116 36.40 -21.34 -13.88
CA PRO A 116 35.64 -22.39 -14.55
C PRO A 116 34.70 -21.90 -15.66
N SER A 117 34.27 -20.64 -15.67
CA SER A 117 33.31 -20.13 -16.67
C SER A 117 33.94 -19.95 -18.05
N LYS A 118 35.27 -19.85 -18.14
CA LYS A 118 36.00 -19.61 -19.40
C LYS A 118 35.56 -18.34 -20.12
N MET A 119 35.06 -17.36 -19.36
CA MET A 119 34.66 -16.05 -19.86
C MET A 119 35.69 -14.99 -19.46
N SER A 120 36.07 -14.12 -20.39
CA SER A 120 36.96 -13.00 -20.06
C SER A 120 36.27 -12.00 -19.14
N GLY A 121 36.98 -11.51 -18.12
CA GLY A 121 36.38 -10.65 -17.11
C GLY A 121 37.25 -10.43 -15.88
N LYS A 122 36.74 -9.65 -14.93
CA LYS A 122 37.36 -9.50 -13.62
C LYS A 122 36.96 -10.66 -12.70
N TYR A 123 37.94 -11.24 -12.01
CA TYR A 123 37.82 -12.33 -11.06
C TYR A 123 38.69 -12.06 -9.83
N LEU A 124 38.43 -12.76 -8.74
CA LEU A 124 39.22 -12.68 -7.53
C LEU A 124 40.26 -13.81 -7.55
N LEU A 125 41.54 -13.47 -7.47
CA LEU A 125 42.64 -14.44 -7.46
C LEU A 125 43.33 -14.47 -6.10
N ARG A 126 43.80 -15.65 -5.71
CA ARG A 126 44.59 -15.87 -4.50
C ARG A 126 45.78 -16.77 -4.85
N ALA A 127 46.97 -16.17 -4.89
CA ALA A 127 48.19 -16.90 -5.24
C ALA A 127 48.67 -17.88 -4.14
N SER A 128 48.35 -17.60 -2.88
CA SER A 128 48.63 -18.48 -1.73
C SER A 128 47.61 -18.23 -0.62
N ASN A 129 47.40 -19.22 0.25
CA ASN A 129 46.49 -19.13 1.39
C ASN A 129 46.84 -17.99 2.36
N ASP A 130 48.11 -17.59 2.41
CA ASP A 130 48.61 -16.52 3.30
C ASP A 130 48.43 -15.10 2.71
N VAL A 131 47.97 -14.98 1.46
CA VAL A 131 47.82 -13.71 0.77
C VAL A 131 46.34 -13.38 0.59
N GLU A 132 45.99 -12.13 0.89
CA GLU A 132 44.63 -11.64 0.68
C GLU A 132 44.28 -11.72 -0.83
N PRO A 133 43.11 -12.25 -1.19
CA PRO A 133 42.70 -12.29 -2.58
C PRO A 133 42.63 -10.89 -3.20
N PHE A 134 43.04 -10.77 -4.45
CA PHE A 134 43.02 -9.50 -5.17
C PHE A 134 42.22 -9.62 -6.48
N PRO A 135 41.53 -8.54 -6.91
CA PRO A 135 40.81 -8.55 -8.17
C PRO A 135 41.79 -8.43 -9.34
N ALA A 136 41.62 -9.29 -10.35
CA ALA A 136 42.41 -9.26 -11.57
C ALA A 136 41.55 -9.54 -12.81
N HIS A 137 42.00 -9.10 -13.99
CA HIS A 137 41.32 -9.39 -15.24
C HIS A 137 41.90 -10.66 -15.88
N CYS A 138 41.04 -11.64 -16.11
CA CYS A 138 41.36 -12.87 -16.82
C CYS A 138 40.89 -12.77 -18.27
N GLU A 139 41.80 -13.00 -19.22
CA GLU A 139 41.49 -13.16 -20.64
C GLU A 139 41.40 -14.65 -20.95
N GLN A 140 40.18 -15.10 -21.25
CA GLN A 140 39.85 -16.50 -21.55
C GLN A 140 39.61 -16.75 -23.04
N THR A 141 39.30 -15.72 -23.82
CA THR A 141 38.86 -15.85 -25.22
C THR A 141 40.01 -15.80 -26.23
N LYS A 142 41.17 -15.27 -25.83
CA LYS A 142 42.34 -15.15 -26.72
C LYS A 142 43.46 -16.10 -26.31
N PHE A 143 44.23 -16.53 -27.31
CA PHE A 143 45.47 -17.29 -27.14
C PHE A 143 45.32 -18.53 -26.23
N GLY A 144 44.20 -19.26 -26.34
CA GLY A 144 43.92 -20.46 -25.55
C GLY A 144 43.45 -20.21 -24.11
N GLY A 145 43.26 -18.95 -23.70
CA GLY A 145 42.71 -18.59 -22.40
C GLY A 145 43.65 -18.82 -21.22
N GLY A 146 43.15 -18.49 -20.02
CA GLY A 146 43.89 -18.59 -18.76
C GLY A 146 44.89 -17.47 -18.52
N TRP A 147 44.79 -16.35 -19.25
CA TRP A 147 45.75 -15.27 -19.18
C TRP A 147 45.40 -14.27 -18.09
N LEU A 148 46.36 -13.99 -17.20
CA LEU A 148 46.28 -12.89 -16.25
C LEU A 148 46.79 -11.61 -16.90
N VAL A 149 45.93 -10.60 -17.00
CA VAL A 149 46.31 -9.28 -17.52
C VAL A 149 46.93 -8.45 -16.40
N ILE A 150 48.25 -8.26 -16.48
CA ILE A 150 49.02 -7.46 -15.51
C ILE A 150 49.08 -5.97 -15.88
N GLN A 151 48.93 -5.65 -17.17
CA GLN A 151 48.91 -4.27 -17.68
C GLN A 151 48.14 -4.23 -18.99
N HIS A 152 47.34 -3.18 -19.18
CA HIS A 152 46.60 -2.97 -20.42
C HIS A 152 46.58 -1.49 -20.79
N ARG A 153 47.17 -1.15 -21.94
CA ARG A 153 47.11 0.19 -22.54
C ARG A 153 46.80 0.08 -24.03
N PHE A 154 45.88 0.91 -24.50
CA PHE A 154 45.48 0.90 -25.92
C PHE A 154 45.21 2.30 -26.50
N LYS A 155 44.99 3.32 -25.66
CA LYS A 155 44.63 4.69 -26.10
C LYS A 155 45.47 5.79 -25.45
N GLY A 156 46.64 5.46 -24.90
CA GLY A 156 47.50 6.43 -24.20
C GLY A 156 46.92 6.98 -22.89
N ALA A 157 45.71 6.56 -22.49
CA ALA A 157 45.14 6.82 -21.18
C ALA A 157 45.74 5.85 -20.13
N LEU A 158 45.80 6.35 -18.89
CA LEU A 158 46.29 5.59 -17.75
C LEU A 158 45.34 4.47 -17.32
#